data_AF-A0A7R8L8E8-F1
#
_entry.id   AF-A0A7R8L8E8-F1
#
_cell.length_a   1.000
_cell.length_b   1.000
_cell.length_c   1.000
_cell.angle_alpha   90.00
_cell.angle_beta   90.00
_cell.angle_gamma   90.00
#
_symmetry.space_group_name_H-M   'P 1'
#
loop_
_entity.id
_entity.type
_entity.pdbx_description
1 polymer ?
#
loop_
_entity_poly.entity_id
_entity_poly.type
_entity_poly.pdbx_seq_one_letter_code
_entity_poly.pdbx_strand_id
1 'polypeptide(L)'
;MGRTRLVLAACLGAAVVVGGRSLWAGERPEPNGPAPEESRWELRQKIGQLLELPDDRLLAELEKWPRFQQMDLDRKGKLLERIARMRVERHREAEREAERLGLKLSGDRKAAFERRYWQRREEIARRLWQETEGERKALREKMEKDLRAEFASQEG
;
A
#
# COMPACT_ATOMS: atom_id res chain seq x y z
N MET A 1 35.29 -25.56 -26.18
CA MET A 1 33.93 -25.86 -26.67
C MET A 1 33.15 -26.43 -25.49
N GLY A 2 32.43 -25.61 -24.70
CA GLY A 2 30.97 -25.37 -24.82
C GLY A 2 30.29 -26.07 -23.62
N ARG A 3 29.99 -25.38 -22.50
CA ARG A 3 28.69 -24.69 -22.17
C ARG A 3 27.50 -25.66 -22.35
N THR A 4 26.58 -25.89 -21.40
CA THR A 4 26.11 -25.08 -20.26
C THR A 4 25.18 -25.93 -19.38
N ARG A 5 25.23 -25.74 -18.06
CA ARG A 5 24.22 -26.21 -17.09
C ARG A 5 22.95 -25.36 -17.23
N LEU A 6 21.79 -25.99 -17.40
CA LEU A 6 20.49 -25.31 -17.31
C LEU A 6 20.03 -25.33 -15.85
N VAL A 7 20.21 -24.21 -15.17
CA VAL A 7 19.52 -23.89 -13.92
C VAL A 7 18.18 -23.29 -14.31
N LEU A 8 17.08 -24.01 -14.05
CA LEU A 8 15.72 -23.49 -14.13
C LEU A 8 15.46 -22.64 -12.88
N ALA A 9 15.90 -21.37 -12.92
CA ALA A 9 15.41 -20.34 -12.02
C ALA A 9 14.11 -19.79 -12.62
N ALA A 10 12.97 -20.26 -12.12
CA ALA A 10 11.67 -19.69 -12.44
C ALA A 10 11.53 -18.33 -11.71
N CYS A 11 11.91 -17.26 -12.40
CA CYS A 11 11.55 -15.90 -12.02
C CYS A 11 10.05 -15.67 -12.27
N LEU A 12 9.22 -15.90 -11.26
CA LEU A 12 7.86 -15.37 -11.18
C LEU A 12 7.82 -14.35 -10.04
N GLY A 13 7.68 -13.07 -10.40
CA GLY A 13 7.50 -12.01 -9.40
C GLY A 13 7.90 -10.59 -9.81
N ALA A 14 8.13 -10.30 -11.09
CA ALA A 14 8.28 -8.92 -11.55
C ALA A 14 6.91 -8.31 -11.87
N ALA A 15 6.11 -8.04 -10.83
CA ALA A 15 5.10 -6.99 -10.90
C ALA A 15 5.71 -5.75 -10.23
N VAL A 16 6.58 -5.08 -10.98
CA VAL A 16 7.08 -3.76 -10.66
C VAL A 16 5.86 -2.86 -10.44
N VAL A 17 5.77 -2.33 -9.23
CA VAL A 17 4.86 -1.24 -8.88
C VAL A 17 5.24 -0.03 -9.72
N VAL A 18 4.67 0.04 -10.92
CA VAL A 18 4.67 1.25 -11.74
C VAL A 18 3.83 2.29 -11.00
N GLY A 19 4.47 3.39 -10.61
CA GLY A 19 3.76 4.59 -10.18
C GLY A 19 3.81 4.90 -8.69
N GLY A 20 5.01 5.01 -8.11
CA GLY A 20 5.25 5.79 -6.90
C GLY A 20 5.04 7.29 -7.14
N ARG A 21 3.84 7.72 -7.56
CA ARG A 21 3.42 9.11 -7.36
C ARG A 21 2.94 9.18 -5.91
N SER A 22 3.67 9.95 -5.12
CA SER A 22 3.38 10.23 -3.71
C SER A 22 1.87 10.28 -3.47
N LEU A 23 1.38 9.40 -2.61
CA LEU A 23 -0.04 9.31 -2.28
C LEU A 23 -0.56 10.58 -1.57
N TRP A 24 0.18 11.68 -1.49
CA TRP A 24 -0.18 12.92 -0.78
C TRP A 24 0.60 14.09 -1.37
N ALA A 25 0.39 14.41 -2.66
CA ALA A 25 0.88 15.65 -3.27
C ALA A 25 -0.20 16.74 -3.13
N GLY A 26 -0.28 17.29 -1.92
CA GLY A 26 -1.16 18.37 -1.52
C GLY A 26 -0.69 18.84 -0.15
N GLU A 27 0.40 19.59 -0.17
CA GLU A 27 1.03 20.34 0.94
C GLU A 27 1.05 19.64 2.32
N ARG A 28 2.16 18.96 2.58
CA ARG A 28 2.59 18.65 3.96
C ARG A 28 2.82 19.97 4.70
N PRO A 29 2.31 20.18 5.93
CA PRO A 29 3.12 20.92 6.89
C PRO A 29 4.38 20.05 7.09
N GLU A 30 5.53 20.50 6.61
CA GLU A 30 6.84 19.81 6.72
C GLU A 30 7.01 19.20 8.13
N PRO A 31 6.91 17.87 8.30
CA PRO A 31 7.63 17.22 9.37
C PRO A 31 9.04 16.98 8.82
N ASN A 32 10.06 17.58 9.44
CA ASN A 32 11.46 17.35 9.10
C ASN A 32 11.71 15.84 8.79
N GLY A 33 11.90 15.50 7.52
CA GLY A 33 12.28 14.17 7.05
C GLY A 33 11.15 13.22 6.57
N PRO A 34 11.49 12.16 5.81
CA PRO A 34 10.53 11.14 5.40
C PRO A 34 9.98 10.43 6.65
N ALA A 35 8.65 10.44 6.81
CA ALA A 35 7.98 9.69 7.88
C ALA A 35 8.50 8.24 7.93
N PRO A 36 8.78 7.70 9.14
CA PRO A 36 9.28 6.34 9.31
C PRO A 36 8.46 5.33 8.51
N GLU A 37 9.13 4.30 7.99
CA GLU A 37 8.51 3.26 7.19
C GLU A 37 7.31 2.60 7.92
N GLU A 38 7.46 2.43 9.23
CA GLU A 38 6.42 1.97 10.17
C GLU A 38 5.18 2.87 10.12
N SER A 39 5.34 4.19 10.17
CA SER A 39 4.23 5.14 10.08
C SER A 39 3.51 5.11 8.71
N ARG A 40 4.21 4.74 7.64
CA ARG A 40 3.60 4.55 6.31
C ARG A 40 2.80 3.25 6.23
N TRP A 41 3.32 2.19 6.84
CA TRP A 41 2.63 0.91 6.95
C TRP A 41 1.34 1.03 7.77
N GLU A 42 1.40 1.68 8.94
CA GLU A 42 0.23 1.96 9.78
C GLU A 42 -0.84 2.77 9.04
N LEU A 43 -0.41 3.81 8.31
CA LEU A 43 -1.31 4.61 7.49
C LEU A 43 -1.98 3.75 6.41
N ARG A 44 -1.22 2.87 5.75
CA ARG A 44 -1.76 1.93 4.75
C ARG A 44 -2.79 0.99 5.39
N GLN A 45 -2.53 0.46 6.57
CA GLN A 45 -3.48 -0.41 7.29
C GLN A 45 -4.76 0.35 7.65
N LYS A 46 -4.65 1.58 8.17
CA LYS A 46 -5.82 2.41 8.48
C LYS A 46 -6.65 2.71 7.23
N ILE A 47 -6.01 3.03 6.10
CA ILE A 47 -6.71 3.22 4.82
C ILE A 47 -7.39 1.91 4.37
N GLY A 48 -6.72 0.77 4.53
CA GLY A 48 -7.29 -0.56 4.26
C GLY A 48 -8.62 -0.77 4.98
N GLN A 49 -8.64 -0.51 6.29
CA GLN A 49 -9.83 -0.61 7.15
C GLN A 49 -10.94 0.35 6.72
N LEU A 50 -10.60 1.61 6.43
CA LEU A 50 -11.58 2.62 6.01
C LEU A 50 -12.29 2.25 4.69
N LEU A 51 -11.60 1.51 3.81
CA LEU A 51 -12.17 1.09 2.53
C LEU A 51 -13.19 -0.04 2.67
N GLU A 52 -13.17 -0.78 3.78
CA GLU A 52 -14.13 -1.87 4.04
C GLU A 52 -15.40 -1.41 4.76
N LEU A 53 -15.34 -0.24 5.39
CA LEU A 53 -16.49 0.29 6.14
C LEU A 53 -17.62 0.72 5.19
N PRO A 54 -18.89 0.51 5.56
CA PRO A 54 -19.99 1.15 4.86
C PRO A 54 -19.97 2.68 5.06
N ASP A 55 -20.63 3.42 4.16
CA ASP A 55 -20.56 4.89 4.11
C ASP A 55 -21.06 5.56 5.39
N ASP A 56 -22.11 5.00 6.00
CA ASP A 56 -22.70 5.43 7.27
C ASP A 56 -21.70 5.35 8.44
N ARG A 57 -20.75 4.41 8.40
CA ARG A 57 -19.72 4.22 9.43
C ARG A 57 -18.39 4.87 9.08
N LEU A 58 -18.15 5.16 7.80
CA LEU A 58 -16.89 5.76 7.34
C LEU A 58 -16.63 7.11 8.02
N LEU A 59 -17.62 8.00 8.03
CA LEU A 59 -17.46 9.34 8.60
C LEU A 59 -17.20 9.27 10.10
N ALA A 60 -17.94 8.44 10.84
CA ALA A 60 -17.73 8.24 12.26
C ALA A 60 -16.33 7.71 12.59
N GLU A 61 -15.77 6.82 11.77
CA GLU A 61 -14.41 6.32 11.94
C GLU A 61 -13.32 7.32 11.52
N LEU A 62 -13.60 8.14 10.50
CA LEU A 62 -12.72 9.26 10.12
C LEU A 62 -12.70 10.33 11.20
N GLU A 63 -13.82 10.61 11.86
CA GLU A 63 -13.90 11.59 12.94
C GLU A 63 -13.05 11.20 14.15
N LYS A 64 -12.86 9.91 14.41
CA LYS A 64 -11.95 9.42 15.45
C LYS A 64 -10.47 9.61 15.10
N TRP A 65 -10.14 9.92 13.84
CA TRP A 65 -8.76 10.03 13.38
C TRP A 65 -8.23 11.45 13.55
N PRO A 66 -7.21 11.70 14.42
CA PRO A 66 -6.75 13.06 14.70
C PRO A 66 -6.29 13.83 13.46
N ARG A 67 -5.68 13.14 12.48
CA ARG A 67 -5.27 13.77 11.22
C ARG A 67 -6.45 14.28 10.41
N PHE A 68 -7.57 13.57 10.41
CA PHE A 68 -8.78 14.02 9.72
C PHE A 68 -9.39 15.24 10.40
N GLN A 69 -9.37 15.29 11.74
CA GLN A 69 -9.86 16.44 12.49
C GLN A 69 -9.07 17.72 12.23
N GLN A 70 -7.76 17.59 12.00
CA GLN A 70 -6.87 18.71 11.66
C GLN A 70 -6.99 19.19 10.20
N MET A 71 -7.73 18.49 9.35
CA MET A 71 -7.95 18.90 7.96
C MET A 71 -9.04 19.98 7.87
N ASP A 72 -8.82 20.96 6.98
CA ASP A 72 -9.89 21.86 6.53
C ASP A 72 -10.96 21.12 5.69
N LEU A 73 -12.07 21.81 5.39
CA LEU A 73 -13.20 21.22 4.68
C LEU A 73 -12.84 20.76 3.25
N ASP A 74 -11.99 21.49 2.54
CA ASP A 74 -11.54 21.12 1.18
C ASP A 74 -10.72 19.83 1.21
N ARG A 75 -9.77 19.73 2.14
CA ARG A 75 -8.93 18.56 2.35
C ARG A 75 -9.75 17.34 2.79
N LYS A 76 -10.75 17.53 3.65
CA LYS A 76 -11.69 16.47 4.03
C LYS A 76 -12.48 15.97 2.81
N GLY A 77 -13.01 16.88 1.99
CA GLY A 77 -13.72 16.56 0.77
C GLY A 77 -12.87 15.74 -0.22
N LYS A 78 -11.64 16.20 -0.49
CA LYS A 78 -10.68 15.49 -1.36
C LYS A 78 -10.34 14.09 -0.84
N LEU A 79 -10.21 13.92 0.48
CA LEU A 79 -9.98 12.61 1.07
C LEU A 79 -11.15 11.66 0.82
N LEU A 80 -12.39 12.12 1.06
CA LEU A 80 -13.59 11.31 0.85
C LEU A 80 -13.76 10.92 -0.62
N GLU A 81 -13.58 11.86 -1.55
CA GLU A 81 -13.63 11.60 -2.99
C GLU A 81 -12.59 10.53 -3.40
N ARG A 82 -11.40 10.59 -2.80
CA ARG A 82 -10.37 9.59 -3.05
C ARG A 82 -10.73 8.23 -2.48
N ILE A 83 -11.28 8.16 -1.28
CA ILE A 83 -11.76 6.90 -0.69
C ILE A 83 -12.82 6.28 -1.61
N ALA A 84 -13.76 7.08 -2.12
CA ALA A 84 -14.76 6.62 -3.08
C ALA A 84 -14.12 6.04 -4.36
N ARG A 85 -13.16 6.77 -4.97
CA ARG A 85 -12.41 6.26 -6.13
C ARG A 85 -11.69 4.95 -5.84
N MET A 86 -11.04 4.84 -4.68
CA MET A 86 -10.33 3.63 -4.29
C MET A 86 -11.26 2.44 -4.09
N ARG A 87 -12.48 2.65 -3.58
CA ARG A 87 -13.49 1.59 -3.46
C ARG A 87 -13.92 1.06 -4.81
N VAL A 88 -14.16 1.96 -5.78
CA VAL A 88 -14.48 1.57 -7.17
C VAL A 88 -13.35 0.73 -7.77
N GLU A 89 -12.10 1.16 -7.61
CA GLU A 89 -10.96 0.40 -8.13
C GLU A 89 -10.78 -0.94 -7.42
N ARG A 90 -11.01 -1.01 -6.09
CA ARG A 90 -10.99 -2.28 -5.35
C ARG A 90 -12.06 -3.25 -5.84
N HIS A 91 -13.25 -2.74 -6.15
CA HIS A 91 -14.32 -3.55 -6.73
C HIS A 91 -13.89 -4.14 -8.08
N ARG A 92 -13.41 -3.28 -8.99
CA ARG A 92 -12.96 -3.70 -10.32
C ARG A 92 -11.79 -4.69 -10.27
N GLU A 93 -10.87 -4.51 -9.34
CA GLU A 93 -9.75 -5.43 -9.18
C GLU A 93 -10.20 -6.79 -8.65
N ALA A 94 -11.14 -6.83 -7.70
CA ALA A 94 -11.73 -8.08 -7.26
C ALA A 94 -12.52 -8.79 -8.38
N GLU A 95 -13.25 -8.03 -9.22
CA GLU A 95 -13.93 -8.60 -10.39
C GLU A 95 -12.95 -9.23 -11.38
N ARG A 96 -11.91 -8.50 -11.77
CA ARG A 96 -10.87 -9.02 -12.67
C ARG A 96 -10.20 -10.27 -12.11
N GLU A 97 -9.99 -10.33 -10.80
CA GLU A 97 -9.41 -11.50 -10.16
C GLU A 97 -10.39 -12.69 -10.16
N ALA A 98 -11.68 -12.46 -9.90
CA ALA A 98 -12.69 -13.51 -10.01
C ALA A 98 -12.72 -14.09 -11.44
N GLU A 99 -12.68 -13.23 -12.45
CA GLU A 99 -12.62 -13.63 -13.86
C GLU A 99 -11.34 -14.42 -14.18
N ARG A 100 -10.18 -13.97 -13.69
CA ARG A 100 -8.88 -14.65 -13.84
C ARG A 100 -8.91 -16.06 -13.24
N LEU A 101 -9.66 -16.25 -12.16
CA LEU A 101 -9.87 -17.54 -11.51
C LEU A 101 -10.98 -18.39 -12.17
N GLY A 102 -11.60 -17.90 -13.24
CA GLY A 102 -12.69 -18.58 -13.94
C GLY A 102 -14.01 -18.60 -13.17
N LEU A 103 -14.17 -17.72 -12.18
CA LEU A 103 -15.36 -17.66 -11.33
C LEU A 103 -16.41 -16.71 -11.92
N LYS A 104 -17.59 -17.26 -12.23
CA LYS A 104 -18.76 -16.45 -12.61
C LYS A 104 -19.62 -16.21 -11.37
N LEU A 105 -19.41 -15.06 -10.73
CA LEU A 105 -20.08 -14.70 -9.47
C LEU A 105 -21.09 -13.57 -9.69
N SER A 106 -22.24 -13.64 -9.01
CA SER A 106 -23.27 -12.61 -9.03
C SER A 106 -23.87 -12.40 -7.63
N GLY A 107 -24.53 -11.26 -7.44
CA GLY A 107 -25.21 -10.90 -6.19
C GLY A 107 -24.34 -11.09 -4.94
N ASP A 108 -24.90 -11.74 -3.93
CA ASP A 108 -24.24 -11.95 -2.64
C ASP A 108 -22.93 -12.73 -2.72
N ARG A 109 -22.79 -13.64 -3.70
CA ARG A 109 -21.55 -14.41 -3.89
C ARG A 109 -20.41 -13.53 -4.37
N LYS A 110 -20.72 -12.55 -5.23
CA LYS A 110 -19.74 -11.56 -5.70
C LYS A 110 -19.28 -10.68 -4.54
N ALA A 111 -20.22 -10.17 -3.74
CA ALA A 111 -19.89 -9.36 -2.57
C ALA A 111 -19.10 -10.15 -1.51
N ALA A 112 -19.44 -11.43 -1.31
CA ALA A 112 -18.70 -12.31 -0.40
C ALA A 112 -17.28 -12.61 -0.90
N PHE A 113 -17.11 -12.82 -2.21
CA PHE A 113 -15.79 -13.00 -2.81
C PHE A 113 -14.94 -11.75 -2.64
N GLU A 114 -15.46 -10.57 -2.97
CA GLU A 114 -14.72 -9.32 -2.86
C GLU A 114 -14.19 -9.10 -1.44
N ARG A 115 -15.04 -9.26 -0.43
CA ARG A 115 -14.62 -9.17 0.99
C ARG A 115 -13.51 -10.15 1.33
N ARG A 116 -13.69 -11.43 0.95
CA ARG A 116 -12.69 -12.47 1.24
C ARG A 116 -11.38 -12.25 0.49
N TYR A 117 -11.43 -11.83 -0.77
CA TYR A 117 -10.26 -11.53 -1.58
C TYR A 117 -9.39 -10.45 -0.92
N TRP A 118 -10.03 -9.37 -0.49
CA TRP A 118 -9.35 -8.25 0.15
C TRP A 118 -8.78 -8.61 1.52
N GLN A 119 -9.55 -9.32 2.35
CA GLN A 119 -9.07 -9.83 3.62
C GLN A 119 -7.81 -10.71 3.44
N ARG A 120 -7.85 -11.65 2.50
CA ARG A 120 -6.71 -12.56 2.23
C ARG A 120 -5.49 -11.80 1.71
N ARG A 121 -5.67 -10.81 0.84
CA ARG A 121 -4.56 -9.98 0.36
C ARG A 121 -3.93 -9.15 1.48
N GLU A 122 -4.73 -8.66 2.42
CA GLU A 122 -4.20 -7.94 3.59
C GLU A 122 -3.43 -8.87 4.53
N GLU A 123 -3.96 -10.07 4.79
CA GLU A 123 -3.26 -11.12 5.57
C GLU A 123 -1.89 -11.44 4.95
N ILE A 124 -1.83 -11.65 3.63
CA ILE A 124 -0.58 -11.89 2.90
C ILE A 124 0.36 -10.69 3.02
N ALA A 125 -0.13 -9.46 2.80
CA ALA A 125 0.69 -8.26 2.88
C ALA A 125 1.28 -8.06 4.28
N ARG A 126 0.49 -8.30 5.34
CA ARG A 126 0.92 -8.21 6.73
C ARG A 126 1.99 -9.26 7.05
N ARG A 127 1.79 -10.48 6.59
CA ARG A 127 2.75 -11.56 6.75
C ARG A 127 4.07 -11.25 6.06
N LEU A 128 4.04 -10.83 4.79
CA LEU A 128 5.24 -10.42 4.05
C LEU A 128 5.97 -9.25 4.74
N TRP A 129 5.21 -8.30 5.27
CA TRP A 129 5.79 -7.19 6.04
C TRP A 129 6.52 -7.67 7.30
N GLN A 130 5.94 -8.61 8.05
CA GLN A 130 6.58 -9.15 9.24
C GLN A 130 7.81 -9.99 8.88
N GLU A 131 7.70 -10.87 7.88
CA GLU A 131 8.77 -11.77 7.46
C GLU A 131 9.99 -11.00 6.92
N THR A 132 9.78 -9.90 6.19
CA THR A 132 10.88 -9.12 5.59
C THR A 132 11.36 -7.95 6.46
N GLU A 133 10.90 -7.82 7.71
CA GLU A 133 11.25 -6.66 8.55
C GLU A 133 12.75 -6.51 8.80
N GLY A 134 13.42 -7.61 9.14
CA GLY A 134 14.87 -7.60 9.38
C GLY A 134 15.66 -7.19 8.14
N GLU A 135 15.30 -7.74 6.98
CA GLU A 135 15.94 -7.40 5.70
C GLU A 135 15.71 -5.93 5.31
N ARG A 136 14.48 -5.41 5.49
CA ARG A 136 14.18 -3.99 5.23
C ARG A 136 15.02 -3.07 6.11
N LYS A 137 15.15 -3.38 7.41
CA LYS A 137 16.00 -2.62 8.34
C LYS A 137 17.47 -2.65 7.93
N ALA A 138 18.01 -3.82 7.62
CA ALA A 138 19.40 -3.98 7.19
C ALA A 138 19.71 -3.23 5.89
N LEU A 139 18.84 -3.34 4.88
CA LEU A 139 18.98 -2.62 3.62
C LEU A 139 18.92 -1.11 3.81
N ARG A 140 18.05 -0.63 4.70
CA ARG A 140 17.94 0.79 5.03
C ARG A 140 19.21 1.31 5.71
N GLU A 141 19.72 0.61 6.72
CA GLU A 141 20.97 1.00 7.39
C GLU A 141 22.16 1.02 6.42
N LYS A 142 22.22 0.04 5.51
CA LYS A 142 23.25 0.00 4.47
C LYS A 142 23.15 1.21 3.55
N MET A 143 21.95 1.49 3.03
CA MET A 143 21.71 2.67 2.19
C MET A 143 22.09 3.98 2.91
N GLU A 144 21.73 4.12 4.19
CA GLU A 144 22.08 5.31 4.98
C GLU A 144 23.61 5.46 5.16
N LYS A 145 24.33 4.35 5.36
CA LYS A 145 25.80 4.35 5.41
C LYS A 145 26.43 4.71 4.07
N ASP A 146 25.94 4.11 2.98
CA ASP A 146 26.45 4.34 1.63
C ASP A 146 26.26 5.82 1.23
N LEU A 147 25.06 6.38 1.47
CA LEU A 147 24.79 7.80 1.22
C LEU A 147 25.65 8.73 2.08
N ARG A 148 25.85 8.43 3.36
CA ARG A 148 26.74 9.23 4.22
C ARG A 148 28.17 9.22 3.68
N ALA A 149 28.69 8.07 3.25
CA ALA A 149 30.04 7.98 2.71
C ALA A 149 30.19 8.75 1.38
N GLU A 150 29.18 8.66 0.51
CA GLU A 150 29.17 9.35 -0.78
C GLU A 150 29.18 10.87 -0.64
N PHE A 151 28.35 11.42 0.25
CA PHE A 151 28.17 12.88 0.35
C PHE A 151 29.03 13.55 1.44
N ALA A 152 29.50 12.83 2.47
CA ALA A 152 30.45 13.41 3.44
C ALA A 152 31.83 13.68 2.82
N SER A 153 32.15 13.04 1.69
CA SER A 153 33.42 13.20 0.99
C SER A 153 33.43 14.39 0.02
N GLN A 154 32.31 15.11 -0.13
CA GLN A 154 32.16 16.25 -1.05
C GLN A 154 32.23 17.62 -0.35
N GLU A 155 32.35 17.68 0.98
CA GLU A 155 32.50 18.92 1.76
C GLU A 155 33.97 19.30 2.06
N GLY A 156 34.93 18.75 1.31
CA GLY A 156 36.37 19.02 1.45
C GLY A 156 36.98 19.77 0.27
#